data_AF-A0A381I5Z3-F1
#
_entry.id   AF-A0A381I5Z3-F1
#
_cell.length_a   1.000
_cell.length_b   1.000
_cell.length_c   1.000
_cell.angle_alpha   90.00
_cell.angle_beta   90.00
_cell.angle_gamma   90.00
#
_symmetry.space_group_name_H-M   'P 1'
#
loop_
_entity.id
_entity.type
_entity.pdbx_description
1 polymer ?
#
loop_
_entity_poly.entity_id
_entity_poly.type
_entity_poly.pdbx_seq_one_letter_code
_entity_poly.pdbx_strand_id
1 'polypeptide(L)'
;MPQTLWISVNDILAASFTVPAAQMIDSGFQANATMNLFFMIASTFVLILLATWVTEKIVAPRFGKYEGNAELDVDGSLSDVEKKGLKKAGISILIYVAIIVALSVIGKKPFLADPETGDLLSNNAPLMKGMVPIIALAFFIPGVVYGKTIGKIKKDKDVVSIMASAMSDMGGYIILAFAASQFLQLFTNSNLGLILAVKGGEFLKSAGINGPLLLIGFIILSCFINLFIGSASAKWAILAPIFVPMFMMVGYNPALTQMAYRIGDCITNPLSPLFPYFPIILAFTRKYDKDAGMGTVIANMIPYSISFLIVWTILLILFMVFNIPLGPGILPSYSM
;
A
#
# COMPACT_ATOMS: atom_id res chain seq x y z
N MET A 1 -2.13 1.64 0.74
CA MET A 1 -3.19 1.55 -0.27
C MET A 1 -4.23 2.60 0.03
N PRO A 2 -4.77 3.37 -0.93
CA PRO A 2 -6.07 3.94 -0.72
C PRO A 2 -7.10 2.86 -1.09
N GLN A 3 -8.05 2.56 -0.21
CA GLN A 3 -9.32 2.09 -0.74
C GLN A 3 -9.83 3.19 -1.65
N THR A 4 -10.14 2.85 -2.90
CA THR A 4 -10.47 3.83 -3.93
C THR A 4 -11.96 3.76 -4.23
N LEU A 5 -12.55 4.93 -4.45
CA LEU A 5 -13.92 5.07 -4.95
C LEU A 5 -14.05 4.69 -6.44
N TRP A 6 -12.93 4.31 -7.06
CA TRP A 6 -12.76 3.96 -8.46
C TRP A 6 -11.80 2.78 -8.59
N ILE A 7 -11.81 2.12 -9.74
CA ILE A 7 -10.91 1.00 -10.05
C ILE A 7 -9.47 1.50 -10.12
N SER A 8 -8.57 0.77 -9.47
CA SER A 8 -7.12 0.98 -9.50
C SER A 8 -6.40 -0.15 -10.25
N VAL A 9 -5.13 0.05 -10.55
CA VAL A 9 -4.28 -0.99 -11.16
C VAL A 9 -4.24 -2.26 -10.30
N ASN A 10 -4.32 -2.14 -8.98
CA ASN A 10 -4.35 -3.28 -8.07
C ASN A 10 -5.60 -4.15 -8.25
N ASP A 11 -6.73 -3.56 -8.64
CA ASP A 11 -7.97 -4.30 -8.90
C ASP A 11 -7.86 -5.14 -10.17
N ILE A 12 -7.25 -4.58 -11.21
CA ILE A 12 -6.96 -5.27 -12.47
C ILE A 12 -5.96 -6.41 -12.22
N LEU A 13 -4.88 -6.13 -11.49
CA LEU A 13 -3.87 -7.13 -11.14
C LEU A 13 -4.47 -8.27 -10.33
N ALA A 14 -5.24 -7.98 -9.29
CA ALA A 14 -5.87 -9.01 -8.49
C ALA A 14 -6.80 -9.89 -9.35
N ALA A 15 -7.64 -9.27 -10.18
CA ALA A 15 -8.55 -9.99 -11.08
C ALA A 15 -7.80 -10.86 -12.10
N SER A 16 -6.64 -10.40 -12.59
CA SER A 16 -5.81 -11.14 -13.55
C SER A 16 -5.26 -12.47 -13.01
N PHE A 17 -5.16 -12.63 -11.68
CA PHE A 17 -4.82 -13.90 -11.05
C PHE A 17 -6.07 -14.69 -10.63
N THR A 18 -7.11 -14.01 -10.17
CA THR A 18 -8.34 -14.63 -9.68
C THR A 18 -9.13 -15.33 -10.79
N VAL A 19 -9.27 -14.71 -11.96
CA VAL A 19 -10.08 -15.27 -13.06
C VAL A 19 -9.45 -16.57 -13.61
N PRO A 20 -8.15 -16.62 -13.95
CA PRO A 20 -7.54 -17.89 -14.39
C PRO A 20 -7.58 -18.97 -13.31
N ALA A 21 -7.43 -18.60 -12.03
CA ALA A 21 -7.54 -19.55 -10.93
C ALA A 21 -8.97 -20.11 -10.79
N ALA A 22 -10.00 -19.28 -10.99
CA ALA A 22 -11.39 -19.73 -10.99
C ALA A 22 -11.72 -20.66 -12.16
N GLN A 23 -11.13 -20.39 -13.33
CA GLN A 23 -11.29 -21.20 -14.54
C GLN A 23 -10.71 -22.61 -14.44
N MET A 24 -9.95 -22.90 -13.39
CA MET A 24 -9.52 -24.27 -13.06
C MET A 24 -10.69 -25.14 -12.56
N ILE A 25 -11.75 -24.54 -12.02
CA ILE A 25 -12.96 -25.22 -11.54
C ILE A 25 -14.12 -25.03 -12.51
N ASP A 26 -14.33 -23.80 -12.98
CA ASP A 26 -15.40 -23.46 -13.92
C ASP A 26 -14.83 -22.66 -15.09
N SER A 27 -14.66 -23.34 -16.23
CA SER A 27 -14.12 -22.74 -17.45
C SER A 27 -14.97 -21.58 -18.00
N GLY A 28 -16.24 -21.50 -17.63
CA GLY A 28 -17.16 -20.43 -18.00
C GLY A 28 -17.10 -19.21 -17.07
N PHE A 29 -16.35 -19.26 -15.96
CA PHE A 29 -16.29 -18.17 -15.01
C PHE A 29 -15.75 -16.89 -15.67
N GLN A 30 -16.55 -15.83 -15.59
CA GLN A 30 -16.18 -14.49 -16.04
C GLN A 30 -16.36 -13.49 -14.91
N ALA A 31 -15.32 -12.72 -14.66
CA ALA A 31 -15.36 -11.56 -13.81
C ALA A 31 -14.39 -10.51 -14.34
N ASN A 32 -14.51 -9.28 -13.84
CA ASN A 32 -13.64 -8.18 -14.23
C ASN A 32 -13.12 -7.46 -12.97
N ALA A 33 -12.32 -6.41 -13.17
CA ALA A 33 -11.74 -5.63 -12.07
C ALA A 33 -12.77 -4.97 -11.14
N THR A 34 -14.05 -4.87 -11.54
CA THR A 34 -15.12 -4.29 -10.70
C THR A 34 -15.71 -5.26 -9.69
N MET A 35 -15.30 -6.53 -9.66
CA MET A 35 -15.97 -7.56 -8.85
C MET A 35 -15.90 -7.35 -7.33
N ASN A 36 -15.04 -6.44 -6.85
CA ASN A 36 -15.01 -6.01 -5.44
C ASN A 36 -15.38 -4.53 -5.24
N LEU A 37 -15.85 -3.82 -6.26
CA LEU A 37 -16.03 -2.37 -6.24
C LEU A 37 -16.97 -1.90 -5.12
N PHE A 38 -18.13 -2.55 -4.95
CA PHE A 38 -19.10 -2.13 -3.93
C PHE A 38 -18.56 -2.34 -2.51
N PHE A 39 -17.85 -3.44 -2.28
CA PHE A 39 -17.17 -3.68 -1.00
C PHE A 39 -16.05 -2.66 -0.76
N MET A 40 -15.25 -2.33 -1.79
CA MET A 40 -14.18 -1.34 -1.69
C MET A 40 -14.73 0.06 -1.37
N ILE A 41 -15.85 0.47 -1.98
CA ILE A 41 -16.52 1.74 -1.68
C ILE A 41 -17.01 1.74 -0.23
N ALA A 42 -17.76 0.71 0.19
CA ALA A 42 -18.28 0.62 1.55
C ALA A 42 -17.17 0.62 2.60
N SER A 43 -16.11 -0.16 2.38
CA SER A 43 -14.96 -0.23 3.28
C SER A 43 -14.17 1.06 3.37
N THR A 44 -14.13 1.88 2.31
CA THR A 44 -13.48 3.20 2.35
C THR A 44 -14.07 4.07 3.47
N PHE A 45 -15.40 4.20 3.53
CA PHE A 45 -16.06 5.03 4.54
C PHE A 45 -15.87 4.47 5.95
N VAL A 46 -16.03 3.15 6.12
CA VAL A 46 -15.86 2.48 7.42
C VAL A 46 -14.43 2.65 7.95
N LEU A 47 -13.44 2.46 7.09
CA LEU A 47 -12.04 2.50 7.50
C LEU A 47 -11.53 3.93 7.74
N ILE A 48 -12.07 4.95 7.05
CA ILE A 48 -11.80 6.35 7.38
C ILE A 48 -12.27 6.66 8.80
N LEU A 49 -13.53 6.34 9.13
CA LEU A 49 -14.09 6.58 10.47
C LEU A 49 -13.28 5.85 11.54
N LEU A 50 -12.92 4.59 11.27
CA LEU A 50 -12.12 3.79 12.17
C LEU A 50 -10.71 4.33 12.35
N ALA A 51 -10.04 4.74 11.27
CA ALA A 51 -8.71 5.33 11.30
C ALA A 51 -8.71 6.61 12.16
N THR A 52 -9.69 7.49 11.96
CA THR A 52 -9.85 8.69 12.76
C THR A 52 -10.05 8.34 14.24
N TRP A 53 -10.94 7.39 14.53
CA TRP A 53 -11.20 6.95 15.90
C TRP A 53 -9.95 6.35 16.58
N VAL A 54 -9.23 5.44 15.90
CA VAL A 54 -7.97 4.87 16.43
C VAL A 54 -6.94 5.98 16.66
N THR A 55 -6.85 6.94 15.75
CA THR A 55 -5.93 8.08 15.88
C THR A 55 -6.27 8.91 17.11
N GLU A 56 -7.50 9.40 17.23
CA GLU A 56 -7.88 10.33 18.31
C GLU A 56 -7.98 9.66 19.68
N LYS A 57 -8.41 8.40 19.74
CA LYS A 57 -8.73 7.72 21.01
C LYS A 57 -7.64 6.80 21.51
N ILE A 58 -6.80 6.26 20.63
CA ILE A 58 -5.78 5.27 21.02
C ILE A 58 -4.38 5.81 20.83
N VAL A 59 -4.08 6.39 19.68
CA VAL A 59 -2.70 6.69 19.27
C VAL A 59 -2.27 8.09 19.70
N ALA A 60 -3.02 9.13 19.35
CA ALA A 60 -2.71 10.52 19.74
C ALA A 60 -2.58 10.70 21.27
N PRO A 61 -3.43 10.11 22.13
CA PRO A 61 -3.28 10.24 23.58
C PRO A 61 -1.96 9.67 24.14
N ARG A 62 -1.30 8.75 23.43
CA ARG A 62 -0.03 8.14 23.87
C ARG A 62 1.17 9.08 23.74
N PHE A 63 1.08 10.07 22.85
CA PHE A 63 2.20 10.96 22.54
C PHE A 63 2.27 12.22 23.42
N GLY A 64 1.27 12.46 24.27
CA GLY A 64 1.26 13.61 25.19
C GLY A 64 1.40 14.96 24.48
N LYS A 65 1.92 15.97 25.19
CA LYS A 65 2.33 17.24 24.57
C LYS A 65 3.70 17.06 23.93
N TYR A 66 3.86 17.56 22.71
CA TYR A 66 5.14 17.53 22.03
C TYR A 66 6.14 18.48 22.73
N GLU A 67 7.24 17.93 23.23
CA GLU A 67 8.33 18.66 23.89
C GLU A 67 9.65 18.61 23.08
N GLY A 68 9.60 18.11 21.84
CA GLY A 68 10.79 17.95 21.01
C GLY A 68 11.29 19.25 20.40
N ASN A 69 12.56 19.23 19.97
CA ASN A 69 13.22 20.35 19.29
C ASN A 69 13.00 20.37 17.77
N ALA A 70 12.05 19.58 17.22
CA ALA A 70 11.68 19.84 15.84
C ALA A 70 11.15 21.27 15.81
N GLU A 71 11.66 22.08 14.89
CA GLU A 71 11.07 23.38 14.56
C GLU A 71 9.63 23.09 14.09
N LEU A 72 8.71 23.00 15.04
CA LEU A 72 7.31 23.21 14.77
C LEU A 72 7.24 24.69 14.46
N ASP A 73 6.92 25.00 13.22
CA ASP A 73 6.62 26.35 12.79
C ASP A 73 5.27 26.73 13.45
N VAL A 74 5.29 27.01 14.76
CA VAL A 74 4.10 27.24 15.59
C VAL A 74 3.53 28.64 15.31
N ASP A 75 4.32 29.53 14.72
CA ASP A 75 3.84 30.81 14.23
C ASP A 75 3.49 30.69 12.75
N GLY A 76 2.24 30.33 12.44
CA GLY A 76 1.74 30.24 11.05
C GLY A 76 1.76 31.57 10.29
N SER A 77 2.28 32.64 10.88
CA SER A 77 2.54 33.91 10.21
C SER A 77 3.78 33.82 9.33
N LEU A 78 3.57 33.50 8.07
CA LEU A 78 4.61 33.53 7.05
C LEU A 78 5.18 34.95 6.89
N SER A 79 6.50 35.09 6.95
CA SER A 79 7.17 36.33 6.53
C SER A 79 6.94 36.59 5.04
N ASP A 80 7.10 37.83 4.59
CA ASP A 80 6.90 38.18 3.18
C ASP A 80 7.88 37.46 2.24
N VAL A 81 9.07 37.12 2.74
CA VAL A 81 10.06 36.34 2.01
C VAL A 81 9.62 34.87 1.87
N GLU A 82 9.03 34.29 2.91
CA GLU A 82 8.49 32.92 2.89
C GLU A 82 7.24 32.82 2.02
N LYS A 83 6.33 33.81 2.07
CA LYS A 83 5.19 33.90 1.12
C LYS A 83 5.68 33.93 -0.33
N LYS A 84 6.72 34.73 -0.61
CA LYS A 84 7.33 34.79 -1.94
C LYS A 84 8.02 33.47 -2.30
N GLY A 85 8.66 32.82 -1.34
CA GLY A 85 9.24 31.49 -1.46
C GLY A 85 8.20 30.44 -1.84
N LEU A 86 7.10 30.37 -1.10
CA LEU A 86 5.99 29.46 -1.33
C LEU A 86 5.35 29.70 -2.70
N LYS A 87 5.14 30.95 -3.11
CA LYS A 87 4.61 31.26 -4.45
C LYS A 87 5.54 30.76 -5.55
N LYS A 88 6.86 30.97 -5.42
CA LYS A 88 7.84 30.47 -6.39
C LYS A 88 7.94 28.94 -6.39
N ALA A 89 7.91 28.32 -5.22
CA ALA A 89 7.90 26.86 -5.08
C ALA A 89 6.62 26.27 -5.73
N GLY A 90 5.46 26.86 -5.48
CA GLY A 90 4.18 26.53 -6.11
C GLY A 90 4.23 26.63 -7.64
N ILE A 91 4.79 27.72 -8.17
CA ILE A 91 5.01 27.85 -9.62
C ILE A 91 5.95 26.74 -10.14
N SER A 92 7.03 26.43 -9.42
CA SER A 92 7.99 25.41 -9.85
C SER A 92 7.40 23.99 -9.90
N ILE A 93 6.55 23.63 -8.92
CA ILE A 93 5.88 22.33 -8.94
C ILE A 93 4.80 22.28 -10.01
N LEU A 94 4.10 23.39 -10.28
CA LEU A 94 3.15 23.47 -11.40
C LEU A 94 3.85 23.28 -12.75
N ILE A 95 5.01 23.93 -12.96
CA ILE A 95 5.82 23.73 -14.17
C ILE A 95 6.27 22.28 -14.28
N TYR A 96 6.76 21.69 -13.17
CA TYR A 96 7.18 20.30 -13.14
C TYR A 96 6.04 19.34 -13.50
N VAL A 97 4.87 19.50 -12.87
CA VAL A 97 3.68 18.69 -13.16
C VAL A 97 3.23 18.88 -14.61
N ALA A 98 3.24 20.11 -15.13
CA ALA A 98 2.91 20.38 -16.52
C ALA A 98 3.87 19.66 -17.49
N ILE A 99 5.16 19.60 -17.18
CA ILE A 99 6.15 18.83 -17.97
C ILE A 99 5.84 17.33 -17.90
N ILE A 100 5.58 16.77 -16.72
CA ILE A 100 5.23 15.35 -16.58
C ILE A 100 3.94 15.01 -17.33
N VAL A 101 2.92 15.86 -17.24
CA VAL A 101 1.66 15.70 -17.98
C VAL A 101 1.93 15.79 -19.48
N ALA A 102 2.68 16.78 -19.94
CA ALA A 102 3.06 16.93 -21.34
C ALA A 102 3.76 15.66 -21.87
N LEU A 103 4.72 15.12 -21.13
CA LEU A 103 5.41 13.87 -21.48
C LEU A 103 4.50 12.63 -21.43
N SER A 104 3.38 12.70 -20.69
CA SER A 104 2.41 11.63 -20.55
C SER A 104 1.31 11.66 -21.62
N VAL A 105 1.00 12.81 -22.22
CA VAL A 105 -0.15 12.93 -23.14
C VAL A 105 0.21 13.44 -24.54
N ILE A 106 1.35 14.09 -24.73
CA ILE A 106 1.72 14.67 -26.03
C ILE A 106 2.33 13.61 -26.94
N GLY A 107 1.78 13.50 -28.15
CA GLY A 107 2.26 12.63 -29.22
C GLY A 107 1.43 11.35 -29.37
N LYS A 108 1.60 10.67 -30.52
CA LYS A 108 0.89 9.40 -30.81
C LYS A 108 1.37 8.23 -29.92
N LYS A 109 2.59 8.34 -29.40
CA LYS A 109 3.18 7.44 -28.40
C LYS A 109 3.85 8.30 -27.33
N PRO A 110 3.11 8.70 -26.28
CA PRO A 110 3.66 9.56 -25.24
C PRO A 110 4.87 8.90 -24.58
N PHE A 111 5.88 9.71 -24.24
CA PHE A 111 7.18 9.21 -23.74
C PHE A 111 7.05 8.43 -22.42
N LEU A 112 6.10 8.83 -21.57
CA LEU A 112 5.87 8.19 -20.28
C LEU A 112 4.80 7.08 -20.33
N ALA A 113 4.17 6.86 -21.48
CA ALA A 113 3.23 5.76 -21.68
C ALA A 113 3.94 4.44 -22.04
N ASP A 114 3.23 3.33 -21.89
CA ASP A 114 3.68 2.03 -22.36
C ASP A 114 4.01 2.09 -23.88
N PRO A 115 5.23 1.72 -24.30
CA PRO A 115 5.63 1.79 -25.71
C PRO A 115 4.81 0.91 -26.67
N GLU A 116 4.22 -0.16 -26.14
CA GLU A 116 3.44 -1.15 -26.88
C GLU A 116 1.96 -0.80 -26.88
N THR A 117 1.39 -0.53 -25.71
CA THR A 117 -0.05 -0.34 -25.54
C THR A 117 -0.49 1.12 -25.53
N GLY A 118 0.43 2.06 -25.29
CA GLY A 118 0.12 3.47 -25.08
C GLY A 118 -0.58 3.76 -23.75
N ASP A 119 -0.75 2.75 -22.89
CA ASP A 119 -1.37 2.89 -21.58
C ASP A 119 -0.40 3.53 -20.59
N LEU A 120 -0.85 4.57 -19.89
CA LEU A 120 -0.08 5.25 -18.85
C LEU A 120 -0.05 4.50 -17.52
N LEU A 121 -1.04 3.64 -17.28
CA LEU A 121 -1.22 2.91 -16.02
C LEU A 121 -0.69 1.49 -16.09
N SER A 122 -0.22 1.05 -17.26
CA SER A 122 0.49 -0.21 -17.42
C SER A 122 1.75 -0.22 -16.55
N ASN A 123 2.05 -1.37 -15.93
CA ASN A 123 3.30 -1.58 -15.21
C ASN A 123 4.54 -1.42 -16.09
N ASN A 124 4.38 -1.51 -17.42
CA ASN A 124 5.46 -1.32 -18.38
C ASN A 124 5.65 0.15 -18.77
N ALA A 125 4.70 1.03 -18.46
CA ALA A 125 4.80 2.46 -18.71
C ALA A 125 5.99 3.06 -17.94
N PRO A 126 6.86 3.85 -18.60
CA PRO A 126 7.93 4.59 -17.92
C PRO A 126 7.42 5.50 -16.81
N LEU A 127 6.17 6.01 -16.90
CA LEU A 127 5.51 6.75 -15.83
C LEU A 127 5.44 5.92 -14.54
N MET A 128 4.97 4.68 -14.64
CA MET A 128 4.79 3.78 -13.50
C MET A 128 6.12 3.26 -12.97
N LYS A 129 7.03 2.83 -13.86
CA LYS A 129 8.38 2.39 -13.48
C LYS A 129 9.21 3.51 -12.84
N GLY A 130 9.03 4.75 -13.30
CA GLY A 130 9.74 5.94 -12.86
C GLY A 130 9.06 6.71 -11.73
N MET A 131 7.99 6.18 -11.12
CA MET A 131 7.20 6.93 -10.14
C MET A 131 8.04 7.43 -8.96
N VAL A 132 8.97 6.61 -8.47
CA VAL A 132 9.86 6.96 -7.34
C VAL A 132 10.72 8.19 -7.66
N PRO A 133 11.55 8.20 -8.73
CA PRO A 133 12.33 9.40 -9.07
C PRO A 133 11.45 10.59 -9.48
N ILE A 134 10.28 10.38 -10.09
CA ILE A 134 9.33 11.46 -10.40
C ILE A 134 8.85 12.15 -9.11
N ILE A 135 8.38 11.38 -8.13
CA ILE A 135 7.94 11.94 -6.85
C ILE A 135 9.13 12.60 -6.12
N ALA A 136 10.30 11.98 -6.13
CA ALA A 136 11.50 12.56 -5.52
C ALA A 136 11.81 13.95 -6.12
N LEU A 137 11.74 14.09 -7.45
CA LEU A 137 11.91 15.37 -8.14
C LEU A 137 10.78 16.36 -7.83
N ALA A 138 9.55 15.87 -7.73
CA ALA A 138 8.38 16.69 -7.37
C ALA A 138 8.53 17.36 -5.99
N PHE A 139 9.25 16.73 -5.05
CA PHE A 139 9.59 17.33 -3.76
C PHE A 139 10.91 18.11 -3.79
N PHE A 140 11.92 17.61 -4.51
CA PHE A 140 13.24 18.21 -4.57
C PHE A 140 13.22 19.58 -5.25
N ILE A 141 12.59 19.71 -6.42
CA ILE A 141 12.56 20.95 -7.20
C ILE A 141 11.95 22.12 -6.40
N PRO A 142 10.71 22.04 -5.88
CA PRO A 142 10.15 23.12 -5.07
C PRO A 142 10.92 23.33 -3.77
N GLY A 143 11.48 22.28 -3.16
CA GLY A 143 12.33 22.40 -1.97
C GLY A 143 13.58 23.26 -2.22
N VAL A 144 14.26 23.06 -3.35
CA VAL A 144 15.42 23.86 -3.75
C VAL A 144 15.00 25.29 -4.11
N VAL A 145 13.91 25.47 -4.85
CA VAL A 145 13.39 26.81 -5.22
C VAL A 145 13.00 27.61 -3.98
N TYR A 146 12.33 26.98 -3.02
CA TYR A 146 11.98 27.57 -1.74
C TYR A 146 13.23 27.97 -0.96
N GLY A 147 14.14 27.01 -0.72
CA GLY A 147 15.37 27.24 0.03
C GLY A 147 16.27 28.33 -0.57
N LYS A 148 16.31 28.44 -1.90
CA LYS A 148 17.00 29.55 -2.59
C LYS A 148 16.30 30.89 -2.37
N THR A 149 14.96 30.91 -2.42
CA THR A 149 14.20 32.15 -2.29
C THR A 149 14.30 32.77 -0.89
N ILE A 150 14.31 31.94 0.15
CA ILE A 150 14.47 32.39 1.54
C ILE A 150 15.93 32.58 1.96
N GLY A 151 16.89 32.33 1.07
CA GLY A 151 18.32 32.50 1.33
C GLY A 151 18.98 31.40 2.19
N LYS A 152 18.27 30.29 2.46
CA LYS A 152 18.81 29.10 3.14
C LYS A 152 19.77 28.32 2.25
N ILE A 153 19.56 28.35 0.93
CA ILE A 153 20.44 27.78 -0.09
C ILE A 153 21.04 28.94 -0.88
N LYS A 154 22.34 29.21 -0.71
CA LYS A 154 23.04 30.31 -1.39
C LYS A 154 23.88 29.82 -2.55
N LYS A 155 24.46 28.62 -2.42
CA LYS A 155 25.31 27.95 -3.41
C LYS A 155 24.89 26.51 -3.60
N ASP A 156 25.33 25.93 -4.72
CA ASP A 156 25.18 24.51 -5.07
C ASP A 156 25.64 23.57 -3.95
N LYS A 157 26.76 23.87 -3.30
CA LYS A 157 27.30 23.07 -2.17
C LYS A 157 26.34 22.96 -0.99
N ASP A 158 25.47 23.95 -0.77
CA ASP A 158 24.51 23.92 0.33
C ASP A 158 23.44 22.84 0.07
N VAL A 159 23.00 22.69 -1.18
CA VAL A 159 22.08 21.62 -1.59
C VAL A 159 22.70 20.25 -1.32
N VAL A 160 23.96 20.07 -1.75
CA VAL A 160 24.69 18.81 -1.55
C VAL A 160 24.84 18.50 -0.06
N SER A 161 25.17 19.49 0.77
CA SER A 161 25.30 19.32 2.22
C SER A 161 23.98 18.92 2.89
N ILE A 162 22.86 19.53 2.48
CA ILE A 162 21.53 19.18 3.01
C ILE A 162 21.15 17.74 2.60
N MET A 163 21.40 17.37 1.34
CA MET A 163 21.17 16.00 0.86
C MET A 163 22.05 14.98 1.58
N ALA A 164 23.33 15.32 1.81
CA ALA A 164 24.26 14.46 2.54
C ALA A 164 23.83 14.26 4.00
N SER A 165 23.36 15.31 4.68
CA SER A 165 22.79 15.21 6.03
C SER A 165 21.58 14.28 6.04
N ALA A 166 20.64 14.45 5.10
CA ALA A 166 19.48 13.57 4.99
C ALA A 166 19.88 12.11 4.75
N MET A 167 20.97 11.87 4.01
CA MET A 167 21.48 10.51 3.80
C MET A 167 22.20 9.94 5.02
N SER A 168 22.89 10.78 5.79
CA SER A 168 23.51 10.36 7.04
C SER A 168 22.46 9.91 8.06
N ASP A 169 21.33 10.60 8.16
CA ASP A 169 20.19 10.22 9.02
C ASP A 169 19.60 8.84 8.62
N MET A 170 19.78 8.45 7.36
CA MET A 170 19.36 7.17 6.80
C MET A 170 20.42 6.05 6.96
N GLY A 171 21.59 6.31 7.55
CA GLY A 171 22.65 5.31 7.68
C GLY A 171 22.22 4.03 8.40
N GLY A 172 21.52 4.17 9.54
CA GLY A 172 20.96 3.01 10.26
C GLY A 172 19.86 2.29 9.47
N TYR A 173 19.14 3.01 8.61
CA TYR A 173 18.16 2.40 7.72
C TYR A 173 18.83 1.52 6.66
N ILE A 174 19.93 1.99 6.03
CA ILE A 174 20.61 1.24 4.97
C ILE A 174 21.07 -0.13 5.47
N ILE A 175 21.60 -0.20 6.70
CA ILE A 175 22.03 -1.46 7.35
C ILE A 175 20.83 -2.40 7.53
N LEU A 176 19.70 -1.87 7.99
CA LEU A 176 18.49 -2.65 8.18
C LEU A 176 17.93 -3.18 6.85
N ALA A 177 17.78 -2.32 5.84
CA ALA A 177 17.32 -2.72 4.51
C ALA A 177 18.22 -3.79 3.90
N PHE A 178 19.54 -3.69 4.10
CA PHE A 178 20.48 -4.71 3.68
C PHE A 178 20.11 -6.07 4.30
N ALA A 179 20.05 -6.18 5.62
CA ALA A 179 19.71 -7.44 6.30
C ALA A 179 18.32 -7.97 5.88
N ALA A 180 17.33 -7.08 5.80
CA ALA A 180 15.96 -7.38 5.35
C ALA A 180 15.93 -7.95 3.92
N SER A 181 16.66 -7.33 2.98
CA SER A 181 16.73 -7.78 1.58
C SER A 181 17.40 -9.15 1.45
N GLN A 182 18.45 -9.44 2.23
CA GLN A 182 19.10 -10.74 2.23
C GLN A 182 18.14 -11.82 2.73
N PHE A 183 17.42 -11.55 3.83
CA PHE A 183 16.39 -12.44 4.34
C PHE A 183 15.29 -12.69 3.29
N LEU A 184 14.76 -11.64 2.66
CA LEU A 184 13.75 -11.74 1.60
C LEU A 184 14.22 -12.62 0.44
N GLN A 185 15.47 -12.45 -0.01
CA GLN A 185 16.03 -13.24 -1.10
C GLN A 185 16.16 -14.72 -0.72
N LEU A 186 16.69 -15.01 0.48
CA LEU A 186 16.83 -16.38 0.97
C LEU A 186 15.47 -17.04 1.20
N PHE A 187 14.49 -16.31 1.75
CA PHE A 187 13.14 -16.79 1.96
C PHE A 187 12.41 -17.09 0.64
N THR A 188 12.61 -16.25 -0.38
CA THR A 188 12.05 -16.46 -1.72
C THR A 188 12.72 -17.64 -2.40
N ASN A 189 14.05 -17.71 -2.41
CA ASN A 189 14.82 -18.80 -3.06
C ASN A 189 14.59 -20.17 -2.42
N SER A 190 14.34 -20.20 -1.10
CA SER A 190 14.06 -21.44 -0.37
C SER A 190 12.64 -21.98 -0.62
N ASN A 191 11.80 -21.25 -1.35
CA ASN A 191 10.39 -21.58 -1.55
C ASN A 191 9.59 -21.73 -0.23
N LEU A 192 10.09 -21.20 0.89
CA LEU A 192 9.40 -21.29 2.18
C LEU A 192 8.03 -20.62 2.15
N GLY A 193 7.89 -19.50 1.42
CA GLY A 193 6.59 -18.86 1.19
C GLY A 193 5.57 -19.77 0.48
N LEU A 194 6.02 -20.55 -0.51
CA LEU A 194 5.18 -21.53 -1.21
C LEU A 194 4.81 -22.71 -0.30
N ILE A 195 5.78 -23.25 0.44
CA ILE A 195 5.54 -24.36 1.38
C ILE A 195 4.53 -23.94 2.45
N LEU A 196 4.68 -22.74 3.02
CA LEU A 196 3.74 -22.17 4.01
C LEU A 196 2.34 -21.99 3.41
N ALA A 197 2.23 -21.51 2.18
CA ALA A 197 0.95 -21.36 1.49
C ALA A 197 0.24 -22.72 1.27
N VAL A 198 0.97 -23.72 0.77
CA VAL A 198 0.43 -25.07 0.52
C VAL A 198 0.04 -25.75 1.82
N LYS A 199 0.93 -25.77 2.82
CA LYS A 199 0.66 -26.40 4.12
C LYS A 199 -0.44 -25.67 4.90
N GLY A 200 -0.49 -24.34 4.83
CA GLY A 200 -1.58 -23.55 5.41
C GLY A 200 -2.93 -23.87 4.76
N GLY A 201 -2.97 -24.04 3.43
CA GLY A 201 -4.16 -24.47 2.70
C GLY A 201 -4.61 -25.88 3.07
N GLU A 202 -3.68 -26.84 3.12
CA GLU A 202 -3.94 -28.22 3.58
C GLU A 202 -4.48 -28.25 5.01
N PHE A 203 -3.90 -27.45 5.90
CA PHE A 203 -4.36 -27.32 7.29
C PHE A 203 -5.80 -26.80 7.37
N LEU A 204 -6.11 -25.71 6.67
CA LEU A 204 -7.47 -25.15 6.65
C LEU A 204 -8.50 -26.15 6.08
N LYS A 205 -8.13 -26.89 5.03
CA LYS A 205 -8.98 -27.93 4.42
C LYS A 205 -9.21 -29.13 5.36
N SER A 206 -8.16 -29.60 6.04
CA SER A 206 -8.21 -30.77 6.94
C SER A 206 -8.85 -30.48 8.29
N ALA A 207 -8.81 -29.23 8.75
CA ALA A 207 -9.44 -28.80 10.00
C ALA A 207 -10.98 -28.80 9.96
N GLY A 208 -11.61 -29.08 8.80
CA GLY A 208 -13.07 -29.10 8.66
C GLY A 208 -13.72 -27.74 8.85
N ILE A 209 -12.94 -26.66 8.71
CA ILE A 209 -13.40 -25.29 8.90
C ILE A 209 -14.26 -24.90 7.69
N ASN A 210 -15.55 -24.67 7.95
CA ASN A 210 -16.52 -24.24 6.95
C ASN A 210 -17.04 -22.82 7.24
N GLY A 211 -17.82 -22.26 6.32
CA GLY A 211 -18.54 -21.02 6.61
C GLY A 211 -17.62 -19.79 6.70
N PRO A 212 -18.04 -18.76 7.44
CA PRO A 212 -17.26 -17.55 7.70
C PRO A 212 -15.90 -17.81 8.36
N LEU A 213 -15.76 -18.90 9.13
CA LEU A 213 -14.53 -19.21 9.85
C LEU A 213 -13.37 -19.55 8.91
N LEU A 214 -13.65 -20.15 7.75
CA LEU A 214 -12.65 -20.44 6.71
C LEU A 214 -12.06 -19.14 6.14
N LEU A 215 -12.93 -18.15 5.93
CA LEU A 215 -12.56 -16.83 5.43
C LEU A 215 -11.71 -16.06 6.44
N ILE A 216 -12.06 -16.12 7.73
CA ILE A 216 -11.23 -15.56 8.82
C ILE A 216 -9.84 -16.22 8.83
N GLY A 217 -9.79 -17.56 8.78
CA GLY A 217 -8.53 -18.30 8.76
C GLY A 217 -7.64 -17.91 7.58
N PHE A 218 -8.24 -17.72 6.40
CA PHE A 218 -7.52 -17.27 5.22
C PHE A 218 -7.01 -15.82 5.32
N ILE A 219 -7.80 -14.90 5.89
CA ILE A 219 -7.33 -13.52 6.17
C ILE A 219 -6.12 -13.54 7.10
N ILE A 220 -6.17 -14.33 8.18
CA ILE A 220 -5.06 -14.44 9.14
C ILE A 220 -3.82 -15.03 8.46
N LEU A 221 -3.98 -16.08 7.64
CA LEU A 221 -2.88 -16.65 6.86
C LEU A 221 -2.26 -15.61 5.92
N SER A 222 -3.09 -14.84 5.21
CA SER A 222 -2.64 -13.77 4.32
C SER A 222 -1.89 -12.67 5.09
N CYS A 223 -2.41 -12.24 6.24
CA CYS A 223 -1.73 -11.30 7.16
C CYS A 223 -0.33 -11.79 7.56
N PHE A 224 -0.21 -13.08 7.88
CA PHE A 224 1.05 -13.70 8.29
C PHE A 224 2.05 -13.75 7.14
N ILE A 225 1.64 -14.24 5.96
CA ILE A 225 2.51 -14.29 4.76
C ILE A 225 2.95 -12.87 4.36
N ASN A 226 2.08 -11.87 4.51
CA ASN A 226 2.38 -10.49 4.18
C ASN A 226 3.49 -9.86 5.03
N LEU A 227 3.74 -10.38 6.25
CA LEU A 227 4.90 -9.94 7.05
C LEU A 227 6.23 -10.27 6.36
N PHE A 228 6.26 -11.32 5.53
CA PHE A 228 7.47 -11.84 4.89
C PHE A 228 7.57 -11.51 3.40
N ILE A 229 6.46 -11.33 2.69
CA ILE A 229 6.46 -11.02 1.26
C ILE A 229 5.74 -9.69 1.05
N GLY A 230 6.50 -8.62 0.76
CA GLY A 230 5.93 -7.27 0.63
C GLY A 230 5.16 -7.02 -0.68
N SER A 231 5.32 -7.86 -1.70
CA SER A 231 4.64 -7.67 -2.99
C SER A 231 3.24 -8.30 -2.98
N ALA A 232 2.21 -7.49 -3.26
CA ALA A 232 0.83 -7.97 -3.37
C ALA A 232 0.62 -8.86 -4.61
N SER A 233 1.28 -8.57 -5.73
CA SER A 233 1.14 -9.39 -6.94
C SER A 233 1.85 -10.74 -6.79
N ALA A 234 3.05 -10.76 -6.19
CA ALA A 234 3.81 -12.00 -5.99
C ALA A 234 3.07 -12.97 -5.05
N LYS A 235 2.53 -12.47 -3.94
CA LYS A 235 1.72 -13.27 -3.02
C LYS A 235 0.47 -13.81 -3.71
N TRP A 236 -0.28 -12.97 -4.42
CA TRP A 236 -1.54 -13.40 -5.03
C TRP A 236 -1.33 -14.38 -6.19
N ALA A 237 -0.25 -14.24 -6.96
CA ALA A 237 0.12 -15.21 -8.00
C ALA A 237 0.30 -16.64 -7.45
N ILE A 238 0.77 -16.77 -6.21
CA ILE A 238 0.97 -18.06 -5.54
C ILE A 238 -0.32 -18.53 -4.86
N LEU A 239 -1.02 -17.62 -4.17
CA LEU A 239 -2.18 -17.98 -3.36
C LEU A 239 -3.45 -18.20 -4.19
N ALA A 240 -3.68 -17.43 -5.25
CA ALA A 240 -4.92 -17.49 -6.02
C ALA A 240 -5.17 -18.89 -6.62
N PRO A 241 -4.21 -19.55 -7.30
CA PRO A 241 -4.42 -20.89 -7.88
C PRO A 241 -4.71 -21.99 -6.86
N ILE A 242 -4.42 -21.76 -5.58
CA ILE A 242 -4.67 -22.72 -4.50
C ILE A 242 -6.01 -22.41 -3.84
N PHE A 243 -6.19 -21.17 -3.38
CA PHE A 243 -7.31 -20.79 -2.53
C PHE A 243 -8.56 -20.44 -3.32
N VAL A 244 -8.47 -19.88 -4.53
CA VAL A 244 -9.68 -19.58 -5.33
C VAL A 244 -10.44 -20.87 -5.66
N PRO A 245 -9.82 -21.93 -6.24
CA PRO A 245 -10.50 -23.21 -6.44
C PRO A 245 -11.09 -23.80 -5.16
N MET A 246 -10.32 -23.79 -4.07
CA MET A 246 -10.76 -24.35 -2.79
C MET A 246 -12.02 -23.66 -2.25
N PHE A 247 -12.08 -22.32 -2.30
CA PHE A 247 -13.25 -21.55 -1.87
C PHE A 247 -14.45 -21.74 -2.82
N MET A 248 -14.22 -21.92 -4.13
CA MET A 248 -15.30 -22.24 -5.08
C MET A 248 -15.92 -23.61 -4.80
N MET A 249 -15.13 -24.62 -4.44
CA MET A 249 -15.63 -25.96 -4.12
C MET A 249 -16.57 -25.99 -2.91
N VAL A 250 -16.48 -25.00 -2.02
CA VAL A 250 -17.37 -24.84 -0.86
C VAL A 250 -18.47 -23.79 -1.10
N GLY A 251 -18.66 -23.36 -2.35
CA GLY A 251 -19.77 -22.50 -2.78
C GLY A 251 -19.52 -21.00 -2.65
N TYR A 252 -18.27 -20.54 -2.59
CA TYR A 252 -17.94 -19.11 -2.54
C TYR A 252 -17.47 -18.55 -3.87
N ASN A 253 -17.89 -17.32 -4.14
CA ASN A 253 -17.48 -16.60 -5.33
C ASN A 253 -15.98 -16.25 -5.25
N PRO A 254 -15.19 -16.42 -6.34
CA PRO A 254 -13.79 -16.00 -6.40
C PRO A 254 -13.52 -14.57 -5.94
N ALA A 255 -14.48 -13.66 -6.15
CA ALA A 255 -14.42 -12.28 -5.70
C ALA A 255 -14.33 -12.19 -4.16
N LEU A 256 -14.98 -13.09 -3.42
CA LEU A 256 -14.92 -13.16 -1.97
C LEU A 256 -13.52 -13.55 -1.49
N THR A 257 -12.92 -14.57 -2.12
CA THR A 257 -11.55 -15.03 -1.82
C THR A 257 -10.52 -13.95 -2.14
N GLN A 258 -10.66 -13.27 -3.29
CA GLN A 258 -9.82 -12.13 -3.64
C GLN A 258 -9.91 -11.03 -2.57
N MET A 259 -11.11 -10.72 -2.10
CA MET A 259 -11.29 -9.67 -1.11
C MET A 259 -10.67 -10.07 0.23
N ALA A 260 -10.87 -11.31 0.68
CA ALA A 260 -10.24 -11.83 1.89
C ALA A 260 -8.71 -11.74 1.81
N TYR A 261 -8.12 -12.09 0.66
CA TYR A 261 -6.69 -11.91 0.42
C TYR A 261 -6.26 -10.44 0.52
N ARG A 262 -6.98 -9.54 -0.15
CA ARG A 262 -6.66 -8.11 -0.14
C ARG A 262 -6.72 -7.50 1.25
N ILE A 263 -7.69 -7.92 2.07
CA ILE A 263 -7.76 -7.53 3.48
C ILE A 263 -6.47 -7.92 4.20
N GLY A 264 -6.06 -9.18 4.11
CA GLY A 264 -4.85 -9.68 4.77
C GLY A 264 -3.54 -9.03 4.28
N ASP A 265 -3.41 -8.87 2.96
CA ASP A 265 -2.27 -8.18 2.32
C ASP A 265 -2.14 -6.72 2.78
N CYS A 266 -3.24 -6.05 3.09
CA CYS A 266 -3.22 -4.64 3.48
C CYS A 266 -2.81 -4.41 4.93
N ILE A 267 -3.42 -5.15 5.85
CA ILE A 267 -3.50 -4.79 7.27
C ILE A 267 -2.14 -4.83 7.95
N THR A 268 -1.27 -5.75 7.55
CA THR A 268 0.04 -5.95 8.19
C THR A 268 1.19 -5.25 7.48
N ASN A 269 0.92 -4.51 6.39
CA ASN A 269 1.95 -3.73 5.68
C ASN A 269 2.73 -2.78 6.61
N PRO A 270 2.08 -2.00 7.50
CA PRO A 270 2.79 -1.10 8.40
C PRO A 270 3.61 -1.85 9.47
N LEU A 271 3.31 -3.12 9.72
CA LEU A 271 3.98 -3.96 10.71
C LEU A 271 5.20 -4.68 10.15
N SER A 272 5.31 -4.79 8.82
CA SER A 272 6.44 -5.47 8.18
C SER A 272 7.63 -4.52 8.03
N PRO A 273 8.79 -4.82 8.63
CA PRO A 273 10.03 -4.10 8.36
C PRO A 273 10.49 -4.25 6.90
N LEU A 274 9.98 -5.28 6.21
CA LEU A 274 10.28 -5.61 4.82
C LEU A 274 9.40 -4.80 3.85
N PHE A 275 8.43 -4.04 4.36
CA PHE A 275 7.57 -3.20 3.54
C PHE A 275 8.40 -2.09 2.87
N PRO A 276 8.37 -1.94 1.53
CA PRO A 276 9.29 -1.04 0.80
C PRO A 276 9.28 0.42 1.27
N TYR A 277 8.17 0.90 1.84
CA TYR A 277 8.03 2.27 2.32
C TYR A 277 8.27 2.45 3.82
N PHE A 278 8.39 1.37 4.59
CA PHE A 278 8.74 1.41 6.02
C PHE A 278 9.95 2.30 6.32
N PRO A 279 11.01 2.27 5.50
CA PRO A 279 12.19 3.14 5.66
C PRO A 279 11.90 4.63 5.66
N ILE A 280 11.07 5.06 4.72
CA ILE A 280 10.69 6.45 4.54
C ILE A 280 9.85 6.89 5.73
N ILE A 281 8.94 6.03 6.20
CA ILE A 281 8.13 6.27 7.40
C ILE A 281 9.03 6.44 8.64
N LEU A 282 10.04 5.58 8.81
CA LEU A 282 10.99 5.68 9.92
C LEU A 282 11.80 6.98 9.84
N ALA A 283 12.30 7.35 8.66
CA ALA A 283 13.03 8.60 8.47
C ALA A 283 12.17 9.83 8.81
N PHE A 284 10.89 9.83 8.42
CA PHE A 284 9.96 10.90 8.81
C PHE A 284 9.67 10.91 10.32
N THR A 285 9.51 9.74 10.93
CA THR A 285 9.29 9.63 12.38
C THR A 285 10.50 10.20 13.14
N ARG A 286 11.72 9.90 12.69
CA ARG A 286 12.98 10.40 13.27
C ARG A 286 13.17 11.90 13.22
N LYS A 287 12.42 12.61 12.37
CA LYS A 287 12.41 14.08 12.38
C LYS A 287 11.75 14.65 13.63
N TYR A 288 10.75 13.94 14.17
CA TYR A 288 9.98 14.37 15.33
C TYR A 288 10.48 13.74 16.63
N ASP A 289 10.94 12.48 16.56
CA ASP A 289 11.49 11.72 17.68
C ASP A 289 12.79 11.02 17.24
N LYS A 290 13.95 11.56 17.64
CA LYS A 290 15.27 11.06 17.22
C LYS A 290 15.56 9.64 17.69
N ASP A 291 14.96 9.22 18.80
CA ASP A 291 15.14 7.89 19.39
C ASP A 291 14.19 6.86 18.76
N ALA A 292 13.30 7.28 17.86
CA ALA A 292 12.40 6.39 17.15
C ALA A 292 13.17 5.31 16.37
N GLY A 293 12.95 4.07 16.77
CA GLY A 293 13.39 2.87 16.08
C GLY A 293 12.26 2.23 15.28
N MET A 294 12.57 1.11 14.62
CA MET A 294 11.54 0.30 13.97
C MET A 294 10.43 -0.11 14.94
N GLY A 295 10.81 -0.50 16.15
CA GLY A 295 9.86 -0.93 17.18
C GLY A 295 8.86 0.17 17.52
N THR A 296 9.30 1.43 17.57
CA THR A 296 8.43 2.59 17.81
C THR A 296 7.40 2.75 16.70
N VAL A 297 7.82 2.66 15.44
CA VAL A 297 6.90 2.74 14.29
C VAL A 297 5.90 1.58 14.31
N ILE A 298 6.38 0.35 14.45
CA ILE A 298 5.54 -0.86 14.45
C ILE A 298 4.55 -0.82 15.62
N ALA A 299 5.01 -0.53 16.84
CA ALA A 299 4.16 -0.50 18.04
C ALA A 299 3.02 0.52 17.94
N ASN A 300 3.28 1.66 17.29
CA ASN A 300 2.24 2.67 17.05
C ASN A 300 1.29 2.30 15.91
N MET A 301 1.69 1.41 15.00
CA MET A 301 0.83 0.89 13.94
C MET A 301 -0.01 -0.32 14.37
N ILE A 302 0.40 -1.08 15.39
CA ILE A 302 -0.35 -2.25 15.91
C ILE A 302 -1.84 -1.93 16.19
N PRO A 303 -2.21 -0.83 16.87
CA PRO A 303 -3.63 -0.51 17.11
C PRO A 303 -4.44 -0.36 15.83
N TYR A 304 -3.87 0.24 14.78
CA TYR A 304 -4.53 0.34 13.48
C TYR A 304 -4.70 -1.04 12.84
N SER A 305 -3.62 -1.83 12.80
CA SER A 305 -3.66 -3.16 12.18
C SER A 305 -4.67 -4.09 12.87
N ILE A 306 -4.71 -4.13 14.20
CA ILE A 306 -5.68 -4.96 14.94
C ILE A 306 -7.11 -4.48 14.71
N SER A 307 -7.35 -3.16 14.81
CA SER A 307 -8.70 -2.60 14.63
C SER A 307 -9.20 -2.85 13.22
N PHE A 308 -8.34 -2.67 12.21
CA PHE A 308 -8.68 -2.92 10.81
C PHE A 308 -8.92 -4.41 10.56
N LEU A 309 -8.11 -5.30 11.13
CA LEU A 309 -8.34 -6.74 11.03
C LEU A 309 -9.73 -7.11 11.52
N ILE A 310 -10.12 -6.62 12.70
CA ILE A 310 -11.41 -6.97 13.29
C ILE A 310 -12.55 -6.38 12.47
N VAL A 311 -12.58 -5.06 12.30
CA VAL A 311 -13.72 -4.37 11.68
C VAL A 311 -13.87 -4.72 10.21
N TRP A 312 -12.76 -4.83 9.48
CA TRP A 312 -12.82 -5.11 8.04
C TRP A 312 -13.20 -6.57 7.76
N THR A 313 -12.73 -7.50 8.58
CA THR A 313 -13.17 -8.89 8.53
C THR A 313 -14.66 -9.01 8.86
N ILE A 314 -15.13 -8.33 9.90
CA ILE A 314 -16.56 -8.28 10.24
C ILE A 314 -17.36 -7.73 9.05
N LEU A 315 -16.91 -6.63 8.43
CA LEU A 315 -17.58 -6.06 7.26
C LEU A 315 -17.68 -7.07 6.12
N LEU A 316 -16.62 -7.83 5.82
CA LEU A 316 -16.65 -8.86 4.78
C LEU A 316 -17.59 -10.01 5.13
N ILE A 317 -17.63 -10.42 6.40
CA ILE A 317 -18.59 -11.43 6.88
C ILE A 317 -20.03 -10.92 6.77
N LEU A 318 -20.30 -9.64 7.07
CA LEU A 318 -21.63 -9.07 6.91
C LEU A 318 -22.06 -9.11 5.44
N PHE A 319 -21.18 -8.75 4.50
CA PHE A 319 -21.47 -8.89 3.08
C PHE A 319 -21.79 -10.34 2.71
N MET A 320 -20.98 -11.28 3.19
CA MET A 320 -21.17 -12.71 2.97
C MET A 320 -22.51 -13.24 3.53
N VAL A 321 -22.82 -12.97 4.80
CA VAL A 321 -24.01 -13.50 5.49
C VAL A 321 -25.30 -12.88 4.96
N PHE A 322 -25.30 -11.58 4.67
CA PHE A 322 -26.45 -10.88 4.09
C PHE A 322 -26.51 -10.98 2.57
N ASN A 323 -25.60 -11.74 1.95
CA ASN A 323 -25.47 -11.92 0.51
C ASN A 323 -25.48 -10.58 -0.26
N ILE A 324 -24.80 -9.57 0.28
CA ILE A 324 -24.69 -8.24 -0.33
C ILE A 324 -23.68 -8.33 -1.48
N PRO A 325 -24.02 -7.85 -2.70
CA PRO A 325 -23.10 -7.90 -3.82
C PRO A 325 -21.75 -7.22 -3.52
N LEU A 326 -20.65 -7.92 -3.78
CA LEU A 326 -19.29 -7.40 -3.63
C LEU A 326 -18.93 -6.40 -4.74
N GLY A 327 -19.59 -6.53 -5.89
CA GLY A 327 -19.47 -5.68 -7.06
C GLY A 327 -20.70 -5.85 -7.97
N PRO A 328 -20.75 -5.14 -9.11
CA PRO A 328 -21.88 -5.20 -10.03
C PRO A 328 -22.17 -6.63 -10.49
N GLY A 329 -23.32 -7.19 -10.07
CA GLY A 329 -23.74 -8.54 -10.43
C GLY A 329 -22.97 -9.68 -9.75
N ILE A 330 -22.12 -9.39 -8.76
CA ILE A 330 -21.26 -10.38 -8.10
C ILE A 330 -21.71 -10.60 -6.65
N LEU A 331 -22.40 -11.70 -6.39
CA LEU A 331 -22.78 -12.12 -5.04
C LEU A 331 -21.65 -12.88 -4.33
N PRO A 332 -21.56 -12.83 -2.99
CA PRO A 332 -20.62 -13.63 -2.20
C PRO A 332 -20.75 -15.14 -2.40
N SER A 333 -21.96 -15.65 -2.57
CA SER A 333 -22.23 -17.06 -2.88
C SER A 333 -21.97 -17.36 -4.35
N TYR A 334 -21.53 -18.58 -4.64
CA TYR A 334 -21.36 -19.10 -5.99
C TYR A 334 -22.07 -20.44 -6.14
N SER A 335 -22.91 -20.55 -7.17
CA SER A 335 -23.35 -21.83 -7.72
C SER A 335 -22.78 -21.94 -9.11
N MET A 336 -22.17 -23.08 -9.42
CA MET A 336 -21.92 -23.49 -10.80
C MET A 336 -23.25 -23.65 -11.55
#